data_AF-A0AAW2KV48-F1
#
_entry.id   AF-A0AAW2KV48-F1
#
_cell.length_a   1.000
_cell.length_b   1.000
_cell.length_c   1.000
_cell.angle_alpha   90.00
_cell.angle_beta   90.00
_cell.angle_gamma   90.00
#
_symmetry.space_group_name_H-M   'P 1'
#
loop_
_entity.id
_entity.type
_entity.pdbx_description
1 polymer ?
#
loop_
_entity_poly.entity_id
_entity_poly.type
_entity_poly.pdbx_seq_one_letter_code
_entity_poly.pdbx_strand_id
1 'polypeptide(L)'
;MTDTRADEAERGITIKSTGISLYYEMSDESLKNYKGERQGNEYLINLIDSPGHVDFSSEVTAALRITDGALVVGTVLKGCFLELQVDGEEAYQTFQRVIENANVIMATYEDPLLGDVQVYPEKGTVAFSAGLHGWAFTLTNFAKMYASKFGVDESKMMERLWGENFFDPATKKWD
;
A
#
# COMPACT_ATOMS: atom_id res chain seq x y z
N MET A 1 13.81 12.54 7.39
CA MET A 1 12.87 12.93 8.45
C MET A 1 12.20 14.21 7.96
N THR A 2 10.90 14.13 7.70
CA THR A 2 10.07 15.23 7.15
C THR A 2 9.75 16.28 8.23
N ASP A 3 9.67 15.85 9.49
CA ASP A 3 9.49 16.73 10.64
C ASP A 3 10.81 17.41 11.01
N THR A 4 10.99 18.65 10.56
CA THR A 4 12.23 19.43 10.80
C THR A 4 12.07 20.44 11.94
N ARG A 5 10.84 20.64 12.43
CA ARG A 5 10.55 21.62 13.48
C ARG A 5 10.71 21.01 14.87
N ALA A 6 11.20 21.81 15.82
CA ALA A 6 11.44 21.36 17.18
C ALA A 6 10.15 20.96 17.92
N ASP A 7 9.02 21.64 17.65
CA ASP A 7 7.71 21.35 18.23
C ASP A 7 7.10 20.04 17.71
N GLU A 8 7.33 19.71 16.44
CA GLU A 8 6.93 18.43 15.84
C GLU A 8 7.75 17.28 16.42
N ALA A 9 9.07 17.46 16.52
CA ALA A 9 9.98 16.46 17.09
C ALA A 9 9.71 16.17 18.58
N GLU A 10 9.40 17.20 19.37
CA GLU A 10 9.08 17.05 20.79
C GLU A 10 7.75 16.31 21.02
N ARG A 11 6.75 16.55 20.14
CA ARG A 11 5.42 15.97 20.28
C ARG A 11 5.23 14.65 19.52
N GLY A 12 6.15 14.32 18.62
CA GLY A 12 6.04 13.15 17.74
C GLY A 12 4.84 13.21 16.79
N ILE A 13 4.42 14.41 16.39
CA ILE A 13 3.31 14.63 15.45
C ILE A 13 3.73 15.61 14.35
N THR A 14 3.28 15.35 13.13
CA THR A 14 3.40 16.29 12.01
C THR A 14 2.34 17.39 12.15
N ILE A 15 2.76 18.65 12.10
CA ILE A 15 1.90 19.83 12.25
C ILE A 15 1.79 20.57 10.91
N LYS A 16 2.86 20.57 10.10
CA LYS A 16 2.90 21.23 8.79
C LYS A 16 3.19 20.25 7.66
N SER A 17 2.49 20.46 6.55
CA SER A 17 2.69 19.64 5.37
C SER A 17 4.05 19.95 4.72
N THR A 18 4.82 18.91 4.40
CA THR A 18 6.15 19.06 3.77
C THR A 18 6.19 18.28 2.46
N GLY A 19 6.73 18.93 1.41
CA GLY A 19 6.90 18.32 0.09
C GLY A 19 8.29 17.71 -0.08
N ILE A 20 8.38 16.51 -0.65
CA ILE A 20 9.61 15.86 -1.11
C ILE A 20 9.44 15.48 -2.57
N SER A 21 10.38 15.90 -3.42
CA SER A 21 10.45 15.43 -4.81
C SER A 21 11.45 14.28 -4.92
N LEU A 22 10.99 13.17 -5.48
CA LEU A 22 11.78 11.97 -5.75
C LEU A 22 11.91 11.80 -7.25
N TYR A 23 13.14 11.70 -7.73
CA TYR A 23 13.41 11.28 -9.09
C TYR A 23 13.52 9.76 -9.13
N TYR A 24 12.73 9.12 -10.00
CA TYR A 24 12.73 7.67 -10.14
C TYR A 24 12.66 7.25 -11.60
N GLU A 25 13.58 6.40 -12.01
CA GLU A 25 13.58 5.77 -13.34
C GLU A 25 12.96 4.37 -13.21
N MET A 26 11.82 4.17 -13.86
CA MET A 26 11.11 2.90 -13.86
C MET A 26 11.75 1.92 -14.85
N SER A 27 11.83 0.64 -14.48
CA SER A 27 12.19 -0.40 -15.44
C SER A 27 11.02 -0.72 -16.39
N ASP A 28 11.32 -1.15 -17.61
CA ASP A 28 10.31 -1.58 -18.59
C ASP A 28 9.40 -2.70 -18.04
N GLU A 29 9.95 -3.57 -17.18
CA GLU A 29 9.21 -4.63 -16.50
C GLU A 29 8.17 -4.08 -15.52
N SER A 30 8.49 -2.99 -14.82
CA SER A 30 7.57 -2.33 -13.88
C SER A 30 6.42 -1.63 -14.61
N LEU A 31 6.68 -1.19 -15.85
CA LEU A 31 5.71 -0.51 -16.71
C LEU A 31 4.92 -1.45 -17.62
N LYS A 32 5.18 -2.76 -17.59
CA LYS A 32 4.53 -3.75 -18.45
C LYS A 32 2.99 -3.71 -18.37
N ASN A 33 2.46 -3.40 -17.18
CA ASN A 33 1.03 -3.37 -16.93
C ASN A 33 0.39 -1.99 -17.19
N TYR A 34 1.18 -0.95 -17.50
CA TYR A 34 0.68 0.39 -17.78
C TYR A 34 0.22 0.51 -19.25
N LYS A 35 -1.08 0.82 -19.42
CA LYS A 35 -1.76 0.87 -20.73
C LYS A 35 -1.94 2.29 -21.28
N GLY A 36 -1.50 3.33 -20.57
CA GLY A 36 -1.63 4.73 -20.99
C GLY A 36 -0.52 5.20 -21.93
N GLU A 37 -0.67 6.42 -22.46
CA GLU A 37 0.40 7.11 -23.17
C GLU A 37 1.57 7.41 -22.20
N ARG A 38 2.80 7.22 -22.66
CA ARG A 38 4.00 7.37 -21.83
C ARG A 38 5.04 8.26 -22.52
N GLN A 39 5.68 9.12 -21.75
CA GLN A 39 6.81 9.95 -22.18
C GLN A 39 8.08 9.49 -21.46
N GLY A 40 8.67 8.41 -21.94
CA GLY A 40 9.86 7.81 -21.34
C GLY A 40 9.58 7.03 -20.04
N ASN A 41 10.67 6.69 -19.36
CA ASN A 41 10.68 5.88 -18.13
C ASN A 41 11.06 6.70 -16.89
N GLU A 42 11.33 7.99 -17.07
CA GLU A 42 11.78 8.91 -16.03
C GLU A 42 10.56 9.59 -15.39
N TYR A 43 10.43 9.45 -14.08
CA TYR A 43 9.30 10.00 -13.31
C TYR A 43 9.82 10.90 -12.19
N LEU A 44 9.21 12.08 -12.08
CA LEU A 44 9.36 12.95 -10.92
C LEU A 44 8.12 12.81 -10.04
N ILE A 45 8.29 12.20 -8.86
CA ILE A 45 7.21 11.93 -7.92
C ILE A 45 7.29 12.96 -6.79
N ASN A 46 6.25 13.78 -6.65
CA ASN A 46 6.13 14.72 -5.56
C ASN A 46 5.28 14.11 -4.44
N LEU A 47 5.91 13.85 -3.30
CA LEU A 47 5.24 13.39 -2.09
C LEU A 47 4.94 14.57 -1.19
N ILE A 48 3.72 14.64 -0.67
CA ILE A 48 3.34 15.60 0.36
C ILE A 48 3.02 14.81 1.62
N ASP A 49 3.84 15.01 2.65
CA ASP A 49 3.60 14.48 3.97
C ASP A 49 2.64 15.43 4.69
N SER A 50 1.43 14.97 5.03
CA SER A 50 0.38 15.80 5.65
C SER A 50 0.09 15.33 7.08
N PRO A 51 -0.34 16.23 7.99
CA PRO A 51 -0.70 15.85 9.36
C PRO A 51 -1.77 14.76 9.45
N GLY A 52 -1.61 13.82 10.39
CA GLY A 52 -2.59 12.75 10.64
C GLY A 52 -3.63 13.07 11.73
N HIS A 53 -3.48 14.18 12.45
CA HIS A 53 -4.37 14.54 13.57
C HIS A 53 -5.55 15.40 13.09
N VAL A 54 -6.74 15.14 13.66
CA VAL A 54 -8.01 15.76 13.23
C VAL A 54 -8.01 17.29 13.31
N ASP A 55 -7.30 17.88 14.27
CA ASP A 55 -7.19 19.34 14.44
C ASP A 55 -6.49 20.03 13.25
N PHE A 56 -5.79 19.28 12.41
CA PHE A 56 -5.08 19.79 11.23
C PHE A 56 -5.74 19.40 9.90
N SER A 57 -7.03 19.05 9.92
CA SER A 57 -7.81 18.69 8.72
C SER A 57 -7.79 19.74 7.60
N SER A 58 -7.60 21.03 7.94
CA SER A 58 -7.45 22.11 6.96
C SER A 58 -6.16 21.98 6.14
N GLU A 59 -5.05 21.55 6.76
CA GLU A 59 -3.78 21.29 6.08
C GLU A 59 -3.90 20.07 5.15
N VAL A 60 -4.54 19.00 5.62
CA VAL A 60 -4.80 17.79 4.81
C VAL A 60 -5.65 18.13 3.58
N THR A 61 -6.70 18.94 3.76
CA THR A 61 -7.55 19.38 2.64
C THR A 61 -6.79 20.24 1.64
N ALA A 62 -5.89 21.09 2.11
CA ALA A 62 -5.05 21.91 1.24
C ALA A 62 -4.06 21.05 0.45
N ALA A 63 -3.41 20.07 1.10
CA ALA A 63 -2.49 19.13 0.47
C ALA A 63 -3.21 18.29 -0.62
N LEU A 64 -4.39 17.73 -0.33
CA LEU A 64 -5.15 16.94 -1.29
C LEU A 64 -5.60 17.73 -2.53
N ARG A 65 -5.79 19.05 -2.42
CA ARG A 65 -6.19 19.89 -3.56
C ARG A 65 -5.05 20.21 -4.52
N ILE A 66 -3.81 20.01 -4.09
CA ILE A 66 -2.61 20.26 -4.90
C ILE A 66 -1.94 18.97 -5.39
N THR A 67 -2.43 17.81 -4.97
CA THR A 67 -1.96 16.49 -5.42
C THR A 67 -2.95 15.84 -6.37
N ASP A 68 -2.43 15.00 -7.27
CA ASP A 68 -3.25 14.20 -8.18
C ASP A 68 -3.76 12.90 -7.55
N GLY A 69 -3.35 12.61 -6.31
CA GLY A 69 -3.72 11.40 -5.60
C GLY A 69 -3.31 11.43 -4.13
N ALA A 70 -3.71 10.39 -3.40
CA ALA A 70 -3.42 10.23 -1.98
C ALA A 70 -3.12 8.76 -1.66
N LEU A 71 -2.22 8.53 -0.72
CA LEU A 71 -1.95 7.22 -0.15
C LEU A 71 -2.44 7.21 1.30
N VAL A 72 -3.31 6.27 1.64
CA VAL A 72 -3.82 6.10 3.00
C VAL A 72 -2.99 5.05 3.73
N VAL A 73 -2.43 5.42 4.88
CA VAL A 73 -1.62 4.53 5.71
C VAL A 73 -2.41 4.15 6.97
N GLY A 74 -2.76 2.86 7.09
CA GLY A 74 -3.45 2.30 8.25
C GLY A 74 -2.49 1.48 9.13
N THR A 75 -2.57 1.65 10.45
CA THR A 75 -1.84 0.79 11.38
C THR A 75 -2.65 -0.47 11.67
N VAL A 76 -2.13 -1.63 11.27
CA VAL A 76 -2.83 -2.90 11.44
C VAL A 76 -2.50 -3.59 12.76
N LEU A 77 -1.23 -3.50 13.19
CA LEU A 77 -0.72 -4.28 14.31
C LEU A 77 0.24 -3.41 15.14
N LYS A 78 -0.27 -2.78 16.20
CA LYS A 78 0.62 -2.15 17.18
C LYS A 78 1.12 -3.27 18.12
N GLY A 79 2.36 -3.71 17.93
CA GLY A 79 3.04 -4.66 18.83
C GLY A 79 2.96 -6.15 18.49
N CYS A 80 2.20 -6.57 17.47
CA CYS A 80 1.85 -8.00 17.38
C CYS A 80 3.00 -8.97 17.02
N PHE A 81 3.89 -8.61 16.09
CA PHE A 81 4.96 -9.54 15.66
C PHE A 81 6.11 -9.68 16.67
N LEU A 82 6.37 -8.65 17.47
CA LEU A 82 7.46 -8.66 18.45
C LEU A 82 6.98 -8.90 19.89
N GLU A 83 5.77 -8.45 20.26
CA GLU A 83 5.25 -8.58 21.63
C GLU A 83 4.16 -9.66 21.78
N LEU A 84 3.25 -9.84 20.79
CA LEU A 84 2.08 -10.73 20.96
C LEU A 84 2.24 -12.12 20.34
N GLN A 85 3.27 -12.38 19.52
CA GLN A 85 3.50 -13.69 18.85
C GLN A 85 2.24 -14.29 18.23
N VAL A 86 1.42 -13.46 17.60
CA VAL A 86 0.20 -13.91 16.89
C VAL A 86 0.54 -14.90 15.79
N ASP A 87 -0.34 -15.88 15.62
CA ASP A 87 -0.24 -16.85 14.54
C ASP A 87 -0.44 -16.19 13.17
N GLY A 88 0.08 -16.82 12.12
CA GLY A 88 -0.01 -16.30 10.75
C GLY A 88 -1.45 -16.13 10.28
N GLU A 89 -2.34 -17.02 10.69
CA GLU A 89 -3.77 -16.97 10.38
C GLU A 89 -4.46 -15.76 11.05
N GLU A 90 -4.19 -15.53 12.34
CA GLU A 90 -4.77 -14.40 13.06
C GLU A 90 -4.27 -13.06 12.51
N ALA A 91 -2.99 -12.99 12.12
CA ALA A 91 -2.43 -11.82 11.45
C ALA A 91 -3.10 -11.59 10.08
N TYR A 92 -3.30 -12.64 9.29
CA TYR A 92 -4.00 -12.56 8.00
C TYR A 92 -5.44 -12.06 8.16
N GLN A 93 -6.21 -12.65 9.07
CA GLN A 93 -7.60 -12.23 9.35
C GLN A 93 -7.67 -10.76 9.80
N THR A 94 -6.65 -10.30 10.53
CA THR A 94 -6.56 -8.90 10.95
C THR A 94 -6.27 -7.98 9.76
N PHE A 95 -5.35 -8.35 8.87
CA PHE A 95 -5.11 -7.61 7.62
C PHE A 95 -6.37 -7.52 6.76
N GLN A 96 -7.03 -8.66 6.54
CA GLN A 96 -8.27 -8.73 5.77
C GLN A 96 -9.34 -7.81 6.36
N ARG A 97 -9.56 -7.84 7.68
CA ARG A 97 -10.53 -6.97 8.35
C ARG A 97 -10.24 -5.49 8.18
N VAL A 98 -8.96 -5.07 8.24
CA VAL A 98 -8.60 -3.66 8.02
C VAL A 98 -8.90 -3.22 6.59
N ILE A 99 -8.59 -4.07 5.62
CA ILE A 99 -8.82 -3.80 4.20
C ILE A 99 -10.32 -3.75 3.89
N GLU A 100 -11.09 -4.69 4.42
CA GLU A 100 -12.55 -4.70 4.32
C GLU A 100 -13.18 -3.44 4.93
N ASN A 101 -12.75 -3.05 6.14
CA ASN A 101 -13.24 -1.83 6.78
C ASN A 101 -12.95 -0.58 5.95
N ALA A 102 -11.77 -0.50 5.32
CA ALA A 102 -11.43 0.59 4.42
C ALA A 102 -12.35 0.60 3.19
N ASN A 103 -12.59 -0.56 2.59
CA ASN A 103 -13.50 -0.71 1.43
C ASN A 103 -14.95 -0.38 1.76
N VAL A 104 -15.43 -0.72 2.96
CA VAL A 104 -16.77 -0.34 3.42
C VAL A 104 -16.92 1.18 3.44
N ILE A 105 -15.93 1.91 3.97
CA ILE A 105 -15.96 3.37 3.98
C ILE A 105 -15.90 3.92 2.55
N MET A 106 -14.99 3.41 1.72
CA MET A 106 -14.85 3.87 0.32
C MET A 106 -16.14 3.64 -0.49
N ALA A 107 -16.83 2.51 -0.27
CA ALA A 107 -18.11 2.21 -0.90
C ALA A 107 -19.22 3.20 -0.54
N THR A 108 -19.13 3.90 0.61
CA THR A 108 -20.12 4.93 0.97
C THR A 108 -19.97 6.24 0.19
N TYR A 109 -18.84 6.44 -0.50
CA TYR A 109 -18.53 7.65 -1.28
C TYR A 109 -18.39 7.36 -2.77
N GLU A 110 -19.13 6.36 -3.28
CA GLU A 110 -19.10 6.03 -4.70
C GLU A 110 -19.53 7.22 -5.57
N ASP A 111 -18.66 7.63 -6.49
CA ASP A 111 -18.92 8.68 -7.48
C ASP A 111 -18.68 8.09 -8.89
N PRO A 112 -19.66 8.16 -9.81
CA PRO A 112 -19.51 7.67 -11.18
C PRO A 112 -18.32 8.26 -11.94
N LEU A 113 -17.85 9.46 -11.58
CA LEU A 113 -16.68 10.10 -12.19
C LEU A 113 -15.36 9.53 -11.67
N LEU A 114 -15.34 9.03 -10.42
CA LEU A 114 -14.15 8.45 -9.80
C LEU A 114 -13.98 6.96 -10.17
N GLY A 115 -15.07 6.26 -10.46
CA GLY A 115 -15.04 4.83 -10.76
C GLY A 115 -14.75 3.96 -9.54
N ASP A 116 -14.10 2.81 -9.74
CA ASP A 116 -13.75 1.88 -8.66
C ASP A 116 -12.57 2.42 -7.84
N VAL A 117 -12.88 2.93 -6.65
CA VAL A 117 -11.91 3.47 -5.68
C VAL A 117 -11.53 2.46 -4.59
N GLN A 118 -12.05 1.24 -4.66
CA GLN A 118 -11.79 0.22 -3.64
C GLN A 118 -10.37 -0.35 -3.76
N VAL A 119 -9.87 -0.88 -2.64
CA VAL A 119 -8.54 -1.48 -2.54
C VAL A 119 -8.61 -3.00 -2.49
N TYR A 120 -7.73 -3.63 -3.27
CA TYR A 120 -7.64 -5.05 -3.55
C TYR A 120 -6.17 -5.51 -3.49
N PRO A 121 -5.78 -6.32 -2.50
CA PRO A 121 -4.43 -6.89 -2.40
C PRO A 121 -4.03 -7.72 -3.62
N GLU A 122 -4.95 -8.54 -4.13
CA GLU A 122 -4.78 -9.40 -5.30
C GLU A 122 -4.60 -8.60 -6.61
N LYS A 123 -5.02 -7.33 -6.64
CA LYS A 123 -4.74 -6.41 -7.76
C LYS A 123 -3.47 -5.58 -7.54
N GLY A 124 -2.77 -5.77 -6.42
CA GLY A 124 -1.53 -5.06 -6.08
C GLY A 124 -1.73 -3.63 -5.58
N THR A 125 -2.95 -3.24 -5.22
CA THR A 125 -3.25 -1.87 -4.72
C THR A 125 -2.94 -1.70 -3.22
N VAL A 126 -2.66 -2.79 -2.51
CA VAL A 126 -2.33 -2.79 -1.08
C VAL A 126 -0.86 -3.16 -0.89
N ALA A 127 -0.17 -2.38 -0.05
CA ALA A 127 1.19 -2.63 0.38
C ALA A 127 1.23 -2.89 1.89
N PHE A 128 2.04 -3.85 2.30
CA PHE A 128 2.35 -4.15 3.70
C PHE A 128 3.72 -3.60 4.02
N SER A 129 3.87 -2.89 5.13
CA SER A 129 5.15 -2.29 5.51
C SER A 129 5.34 -2.25 7.01
N ALA A 130 6.61 -2.28 7.42
CA ALA A 130 7.02 -1.94 8.77
C ALA A 130 8.08 -0.84 8.70
N GLY A 131 7.63 0.40 8.85
CA GLY A 131 8.49 1.59 8.74
C GLY A 131 9.69 1.56 9.69
N LEU A 132 9.52 1.05 10.91
CA LEU A 132 10.60 0.94 11.90
C LEU A 132 11.72 -0.03 11.48
N HIS A 133 11.36 -1.10 10.76
CA HIS A 133 12.31 -2.13 10.33
C HIS A 133 12.76 -1.96 8.88
N GLY A 134 12.25 -0.94 8.17
CA GLY A 134 12.70 -0.56 6.84
C GLY A 134 12.32 -1.55 5.74
N TRP A 135 11.27 -2.35 5.92
CA TRP A 135 10.76 -3.24 4.88
C TRP A 135 9.34 -2.89 4.46
N ALA A 136 9.04 -3.09 3.18
CA ALA A 136 7.72 -3.00 2.59
C ALA A 136 7.62 -3.98 1.43
N PHE A 137 6.44 -4.53 1.19
CA PHE A 137 6.16 -5.40 0.06
C PHE A 137 4.71 -5.27 -0.38
N THR A 138 4.47 -5.58 -1.65
CA THR A 138 3.13 -5.89 -2.17
C THR A 138 3.09 -7.36 -2.56
N LEU A 139 1.90 -7.91 -2.81
CA LEU A 139 1.80 -9.27 -3.35
C LEU A 139 2.52 -9.42 -4.70
N THR A 140 2.66 -8.34 -5.48
CA THR A 140 3.35 -8.38 -6.79
C THR A 140 4.82 -8.78 -6.66
N ASN A 141 5.48 -8.38 -5.57
CA ASN A 141 6.86 -8.76 -5.29
C ASN A 141 6.99 -10.29 -5.20
N PHE A 142 6.08 -10.94 -4.47
CA PHE A 142 6.07 -12.38 -4.31
C PHE A 142 5.55 -13.10 -5.56
N ALA A 143 4.53 -12.55 -6.23
CA ALA A 143 3.99 -13.11 -7.46
C ALA A 143 5.07 -13.24 -8.52
N LYS A 144 5.92 -12.21 -8.72
CA LYS A 144 7.06 -12.26 -9.65
C LYS A 144 8.04 -13.38 -9.31
N MET A 145 8.40 -13.51 -8.03
CA MET A 145 9.33 -14.55 -7.56
C MET A 145 8.78 -15.97 -7.73
N TYR A 146 7.49 -16.17 -7.44
CA TYR A 146 6.87 -17.49 -7.52
C TYR A 146 6.40 -17.86 -8.92
N ALA A 147 5.96 -16.89 -9.73
CA ALA A 147 5.59 -17.10 -11.13
C ALA A 147 6.73 -17.75 -11.92
N SER A 148 7.96 -17.24 -11.78
CA SER A 148 9.15 -17.82 -12.44
C SER A 148 9.51 -19.20 -11.90
N LYS A 149 9.28 -19.47 -10.61
CA LYS A 149 9.62 -20.75 -9.97
C LYS A 149 8.64 -21.87 -10.34
N PHE A 150 7.35 -21.54 -10.46
CA PHE A 150 6.29 -22.51 -10.71
C PHE A 150 5.81 -22.53 -12.17
N GLY A 151 6.30 -21.62 -13.02
CA GLY A 151 5.87 -21.52 -14.42
C GLY A 151 4.41 -21.10 -14.56
N VAL A 152 3.90 -20.31 -13.61
CA VAL A 152 2.52 -19.79 -13.59
C VAL A 152 2.57 -18.30 -13.92
N ASP A 153 1.55 -17.81 -14.61
CA ASP A 153 1.42 -16.38 -14.91
C ASP A 153 1.33 -15.53 -13.63
N GLU A 154 1.95 -14.34 -13.65
CA GLU A 154 2.01 -13.44 -12.49
C GLU A 154 0.62 -13.03 -12.00
N SER A 155 -0.32 -12.72 -12.91
CA SER A 155 -1.67 -12.31 -12.53
C SER A 155 -2.43 -13.47 -11.87
N LYS A 156 -2.26 -14.70 -12.37
CA LYS A 156 -2.84 -15.89 -11.73
C LYS A 156 -2.20 -16.22 -10.39
N MET A 157 -0.91 -15.93 -10.23
CA MET A 157 -0.22 -16.10 -8.96
C MET A 157 -0.72 -15.08 -7.92
N MET A 158 -0.93 -13.83 -8.32
CA MET A 158 -1.49 -12.79 -7.47
C MET A 158 -2.84 -13.18 -6.87
N GLU A 159 -3.75 -13.72 -7.68
CA GLU A 159 -5.06 -14.21 -7.23
C GLU A 159 -4.96 -15.36 -6.21
N ARG A 160 -3.86 -16.12 -6.23
CA ARG A 160 -3.62 -17.26 -5.33
C ARG A 160 -2.89 -16.88 -4.04
N LEU A 161 -2.26 -15.72 -3.99
CA LEU A 161 -1.49 -15.25 -2.84
C LEU A 161 -2.34 -14.53 -1.79
N TRP A 162 -3.65 -14.36 -2.06
CA TRP A 162 -4.60 -13.73 -1.16
C TRP A 162 -5.90 -14.52 -1.14
N GLY A 163 -6.64 -14.49 -0.03
CA GLY A 163 -7.86 -15.28 0.15
C GLY A 163 -7.59 -16.69 0.67
N GLU A 164 -8.65 -17.50 0.65
CA GLU A 164 -8.65 -18.90 1.09
C GLU A 164 -8.00 -19.82 0.03
N ASN A 165 -6.74 -19.55 -0.33
CA ASN A 165 -5.97 -20.32 -1.29
C ASN A 165 -4.80 -20.99 -0.57
N PHE A 166 -4.72 -22.31 -0.64
CA PHE A 166 -3.66 -23.08 0.03
C PHE A 166 -2.80 -23.80 -1.00
N PHE A 167 -1.48 -23.70 -0.86
CA PHE A 167 -0.54 -24.45 -1.69
C PHE A 167 -0.14 -25.74 -0.99
N ASP A 168 -0.45 -26.89 -1.59
CA ASP A 168 0.03 -28.18 -1.13
C ASP A 168 1.43 -28.47 -1.73
N PRO A 169 2.51 -28.51 -0.91
CA PRO A 169 3.86 -28.77 -1.39
C PRO A 169 4.05 -30.18 -1.94
N ALA A 170 3.25 -31.16 -1.50
CA ALA A 170 3.36 -32.55 -1.92
C ALA A 170 2.77 -32.76 -3.32
N THR A 171 1.58 -32.20 -3.57
CA THR A 171 0.92 -32.30 -4.88
C THR A 171 1.31 -31.18 -5.85
N LYS A 172 1.94 -30.11 -5.35
CA LYS A 172 2.25 -28.86 -6.08
C LYS A 172 0.99 -28.23 -6.69
N LYS A 173 -0.15 -28.42 -6.05
CA LYS A 173 -1.43 -27.86 -6.45
C LYS A 173 -1.86 -26.77 -5.49
N TRP A 174 -2.75 -25.92 -6.00
CA TRP A 174 -3.44 -24.90 -5.23
C TRP A 174 -4.86 -25.42 -5.03
N ASP A 175 -5.29 -25.49 -3.78
CA ASP A 175 -6.64 -25.87 -3.36
C ASP A 175 -7.34 -24.67 -2.71
#